data_AF-A0A2G9HMK8-F1
#
_entry.id   AF-A0A2G9HMK8-F1
#
_cell.length_a   1.000
_cell.length_b   1.000
_cell.length_c   1.000
_cell.angle_alpha   90.00
_cell.angle_beta   90.00
_cell.angle_gamma   90.00
#
_symmetry.space_group_name_H-M   'P 1'
#
loop_
_entity.id
_entity.type
_entity.pdbx_description
1 polymer ?
#
loop_
_entity_poly.entity_id
_entity_poly.type
_entity_poly.pdbx_seq_one_letter_code
_entity_poly.pdbx_strand_id
1 'polypeptide(L)' 'MGLLSNRIERSSLKLGDHIYSWRPAYIYAHHG' A
#
# COMPACT_ATOMS: atom_id res chain seq x y z
N MET A 1 17.70 2.95 -13.48
CA MET A 1 16.54 2.06 -13.31
C MET A 1 15.52 2.77 -12.45
N GLY A 2 14.31 3.03 -12.97
CA GLY A 2 13.28 3.81 -12.26
C GLY A 2 12.57 3.01 -11.15
N LEU A 3 11.85 3.72 -10.27
CA LEU A 3 10.99 3.12 -9.25
C LEU A 3 9.78 2.46 -9.94
N LEU A 4 9.65 1.15 -9.82
CA LEU A 4 8.43 0.44 -10.19
C LEU A 4 7.37 0.69 -9.12
N SER A 5 6.28 1.38 -9.48
CA SER A 5 5.15 1.67 -8.58
C SER A 5 3.84 1.28 -9.26
N ASN A 6 3.04 0.48 -8.55
CA ASN A 6 1.66 0.14 -8.94
C ASN A 6 0.66 1.05 -8.19
N ARG A 7 0.91 2.36 -8.18
CA ARG A 7 0.04 3.32 -7.48
C ARG A 7 -1.34 3.35 -8.13
N ILE A 8 -2.39 3.30 -7.32
CA ILE A 8 -3.78 3.49 -7.75
C ILE A 8 -4.34 4.80 -7.20
N GLU A 9 -5.38 5.32 -7.84
CA GLU A 9 -6.16 6.44 -7.32
C GLU A 9 -6.97 6.02 -6.08
N ARG A 10 -7.10 6.92 -5.10
CA ARG A 10 -7.80 6.61 -3.83
C ARG A 10 -9.28 6.29 -4.06
N SER A 11 -9.90 6.89 -5.07
CA SER A 11 -11.29 6.62 -5.48
C SER A 11 -11.50 5.21 -6.03
N SER A 12 -10.42 4.50 -6.40
CA SER A 12 -10.49 3.13 -6.91
C SER A 12 -10.51 2.08 -5.79
N LEU A 13 -10.28 2.48 -4.53
CA LEU A 13 -10.37 1.58 -3.38
C LEU A 13 -11.81 1.11 -3.17
N LYS A 14 -11.96 -0.18 -2.89
CA LYS A 14 -13.26 -0.82 -2.66
C LYS A 14 -13.31 -1.44 -1.26
N LEU A 15 -14.52 -1.61 -0.76
CA LEU A 15 -14.76 -2.39 0.45
C LEU A 15 -14.24 -3.82 0.24
N GLY A 16 -13.47 -4.31 1.22
CA GLY A 16 -12.84 -5.63 1.16
C GLY A 16 -11.43 -5.63 0.57
N ASP A 17 -10.93 -4.51 0.05
CA ASP A 17 -9.52 -4.42 -0.33
C ASP A 17 -8.62 -4.51 0.92
N HIS A 18 -7.61 -5.37 0.86
CA HIS A 18 -6.60 -5.48 1.92
C HIS A 18 -5.63 -4.30 1.86
N ILE A 19 -5.48 -3.59 2.97
CA ILE A 19 -4.58 -2.45 3.08
C ILE A 19 -3.42 -2.82 4.00
N TYR A 20 -2.21 -2.63 3.49
CA TYR A 20 -0.97 -2.76 4.26
C TYR A 20 -0.33 -1.39 4.44
N SER A 21 -0.01 -1.04 5.68
CA SER A 21 0.71 0.18 6.00
C SER A 21 2.15 -0.14 6.42
N TRP A 22 3.12 0.41 5.71
CA TRP A 22 4.52 0.31 6.08
C TRP A 22 4.81 1.18 7.30
N ARG A 23 5.32 0.55 8.35
CA ARG A 23 5.80 1.23 9.57
C ARG A 23 7.24 1.71 9.33
N PRO A 24 7.81 2.56 10.24
CA PRO A 24 9.14 3.14 10.04
C PRO A 24 10.19 2.10 9.63
N ALA A 25 11.12 2.51 8.76
CA ALA A 25 12.17 1.68 8.18
C ALA A 25 11.73 0.55 7.24
N TYR A 26 10.44 0.44 6.88
CA TYR A 26 9.92 -0.57 5.93
C TYR A 26 10.19 -2.03 6.34
N ILE A 27 10.49 -2.26 7.62
CA ILE A 27 10.84 -3.59 8.16
C ILE A 27 9.61 -4.42 8.53
N TYR A 28 8.43 -3.79 8.60
CA TYR A 28 7.18 -4.45 8.97
C TYR A 28 5.99 -3.75 8.31
N ALA A 29 5.03 -4.56 7.87
CA ALA A 29 3.74 -4.10 7.38
C ALA A 29 2.65 -4.48 8.39
N HIS A 30 1.81 -3.52 8.73
CA HIS A 30 0.60 -3.77 9.53
C HIS A 30 -0.58 -3.98 8.59
N HIS A 31 -1.34 -5.06 8.82
CA HIS A 31 -2.59 -5.35 8.12
C HIS A 31 -3.75 -4.73 8.90
N GLY A 32 -4.55 -3.88 8.25
CA GLY A 32 -5.71 -3.20 8.83
C GLY A 32 -7.00 -3.53 8.11
#